data_AF-A0A1D2TS28-F1
#
_entry.id   AF-A0A1D2TS28-F1
#
_cell.length_a   1.000
_cell.length_b   1.000
_cell.length_c   1.000
_cell.angle_alpha   90.00
_cell.angle_beta   90.00
_cell.angle_gamma   90.00
#
_symmetry.space_group_name_H-M   'P 1'
#
loop_
_entity.id
_entity.type
_entity.pdbx_description
1 polymer ?
#
loop_
_entity_poly.entity_id
_entity_poly.type
_entity_poly.pdbx_seq_one_letter_code
_entity_poly.pdbx_strand_id
1 'polypeptide(L)'
;ADDAGQVERLGAAARAAGTIIGLVVDIDLGTHRTGVPPEQVATLARLTAETPGLEYRGIQAYLGHIQHVADLDARRGALAAATQRLSALVGELGAAGLAPQLVTGGGTGTYQQDLAGGVFNEIQAGSYVFMDVEYEDCGAVDGQAWPFEQALFIAASVVSTRHKTHVVCDAGLKAHSVDGPPARVVAGAPQGARWRPMGDEHAAIFHPQMMGVLKAAGADFAGAITAADEDAAIPWPADAPKVGDIVWLQPGHIDPTINLYDALLVVDEDGGFETWPVDARRSSR
;
A
#
# COMPACT_ATOMS: atom_id res chain seq x y z
N ALA A 1 13.95 -16.84 -4.75
CA ALA A 1 14.95 -16.71 -5.82
C ALA A 1 14.30 -17.00 -7.15
N ASP A 2 14.72 -16.30 -8.18
CA ASP A 2 14.21 -16.39 -9.55
C ASP A 2 15.34 -16.46 -10.60
N ASP A 3 16.58 -16.65 -10.17
CA ASP A 3 17.75 -16.73 -11.04
C ASP A 3 18.72 -17.82 -10.56
N ALA A 4 19.29 -18.58 -11.50
CA ALA A 4 20.25 -19.63 -11.18
C ALA A 4 21.52 -19.08 -10.52
N GLY A 5 21.98 -17.89 -10.94
CA GLY A 5 23.11 -17.22 -10.32
C GLY A 5 22.84 -16.79 -8.88
N GLN A 6 21.60 -16.41 -8.54
CA GLN A 6 21.20 -16.16 -7.15
C GLN A 6 21.32 -17.43 -6.30
N VAL A 7 20.83 -18.57 -6.81
CA VAL A 7 20.91 -19.87 -6.11
C VAL A 7 22.37 -20.24 -5.83
N GLU A 8 23.24 -20.12 -6.83
CA GLU A 8 24.68 -20.40 -6.66
C GLU A 8 25.32 -19.50 -5.59
N ARG A 9 25.10 -18.18 -5.69
CA ARG A 9 25.69 -17.20 -4.75
C ARG A 9 25.17 -17.39 -3.32
N LEU A 10 23.87 -17.63 -3.15
CA LEU A 10 23.26 -17.89 -1.84
C LEU A 10 23.79 -19.18 -1.23
N GLY A 11 23.91 -20.26 -2.02
CA GLY A 11 24.50 -21.51 -1.55
C GLY A 11 25.96 -21.34 -1.13
N ALA A 12 26.77 -20.62 -1.91
CA ALA A 12 28.15 -20.31 -1.54
C ALA A 12 28.25 -19.49 -0.24
N ALA A 13 27.41 -18.47 -0.08
CA ALA A 13 27.35 -17.65 1.12
C ALA A 13 26.91 -18.46 2.36
N ALA A 14 25.88 -19.29 2.23
CA ALA A 14 25.39 -20.16 3.29
C ALA A 14 26.49 -21.11 3.79
N ARG A 15 27.21 -21.75 2.87
CA ARG A 15 28.36 -22.61 3.21
C ARG A 15 29.49 -21.84 3.89
N ALA A 16 29.84 -20.66 3.39
CA ALA A 16 30.87 -19.83 3.99
C ALA A 16 30.50 -19.40 5.42
N ALA A 17 29.21 -19.20 5.69
CA ALA A 17 28.68 -18.89 7.01
C ALA A 17 28.42 -20.13 7.89
N GLY A 18 28.60 -21.35 7.38
CA GLY A 18 28.33 -22.59 8.12
C GLY A 18 26.84 -22.79 8.46
N THR A 19 25.94 -22.28 7.61
CA THR A 19 24.48 -22.35 7.81
C THR A 19 23.76 -22.99 6.62
N ILE A 20 22.47 -23.25 6.78
CA ILE A 20 21.54 -23.65 5.71
C ILE A 20 20.50 -22.54 5.55
N ILE A 21 20.29 -22.09 4.31
CA ILE A 21 19.26 -21.10 4.00
C ILE A 21 18.06 -21.82 3.37
N GLY A 22 16.90 -21.71 4.02
CA GLY A 22 15.62 -22.10 3.41
C GLY A 22 15.24 -21.12 2.31
N LEU A 23 14.96 -21.64 1.10
CA LEU A 23 14.71 -20.82 -0.08
C LEU A 23 13.37 -21.19 -0.74
N VAL A 24 12.58 -20.16 -1.06
CA VAL A 24 11.42 -20.27 -1.94
C VAL A 24 11.78 -19.82 -3.36
N VAL A 25 11.22 -20.50 -4.36
CA VAL A 25 11.30 -20.07 -5.77
C VAL A 25 10.20 -19.04 -6.01
N ASP A 26 10.57 -17.84 -6.47
CA ASP A 26 9.61 -16.78 -6.78
C ASP A 26 9.05 -16.99 -8.19
N ILE A 27 7.73 -16.82 -8.35
CA ILE A 27 7.01 -17.15 -9.59
C ILE A 27 6.33 -15.90 -10.13
N ASP A 28 6.48 -15.66 -11.43
CA ASP A 28 5.68 -14.67 -12.13
C ASP A 28 4.36 -15.29 -12.62
N LEU A 29 3.26 -14.86 -12.02
CA LEU A 29 1.89 -15.20 -12.43
C LEU A 29 1.13 -13.99 -13.01
N GLY A 30 1.85 -12.97 -13.48
CA GLY A 30 1.28 -11.81 -14.19
C GLY A 30 1.63 -10.45 -13.60
N THR A 31 2.28 -10.41 -12.43
CA THR A 31 2.74 -9.13 -11.86
C THR A 31 3.92 -8.57 -12.67
N HIS A 32 4.71 -9.42 -13.33
CA HIS A 32 5.86 -9.02 -14.16
C HIS A 32 6.87 -8.12 -13.42
N ARG A 33 7.06 -8.37 -12.12
CA ARG A 33 7.99 -7.63 -11.24
C ARG A 33 9.27 -8.43 -10.99
N THR A 34 9.10 -9.65 -10.48
CA THR A 34 10.12 -10.65 -10.20
C THR A 34 9.50 -12.03 -10.46
N GLY A 35 10.32 -13.08 -10.39
CA GLY A 35 9.87 -14.46 -10.49
C GLY A 35 10.14 -15.09 -11.84
N VAL A 36 10.38 -16.40 -11.84
CA VAL A 36 10.49 -17.18 -13.08
C VAL A 36 9.10 -17.48 -13.64
N PRO A 37 8.97 -17.64 -14.97
CA PRO A 37 7.72 -18.09 -15.54
C PRO A 37 7.43 -19.55 -15.10
N PRO A 38 6.15 -19.97 -15.03
CA PRO A 38 5.77 -21.24 -14.42
C PRO A 38 6.48 -22.49 -14.99
N GLU A 39 6.80 -22.50 -16.29
CA GLU A 39 7.51 -23.60 -16.95
C GLU A 39 8.97 -23.77 -16.50
N GLN A 40 9.56 -22.77 -15.85
CA GLN A 40 10.94 -22.80 -15.34
C GLN A 40 11.03 -23.12 -13.84
N VAL A 41 9.90 -23.11 -13.12
CA VAL A 41 9.86 -23.29 -11.66
C VAL A 41 10.45 -24.63 -11.24
N ALA A 42 10.09 -25.73 -11.91
CA ALA A 42 10.62 -27.06 -11.59
C ALA A 42 12.14 -27.15 -11.76
N THR A 43 12.69 -26.48 -12.77
CA THR A 43 14.14 -26.42 -13.01
C THR A 43 14.85 -25.69 -11.88
N LEU A 44 14.35 -24.51 -11.48
CA LEU A 44 14.98 -23.73 -10.42
C LEU A 44 14.79 -24.37 -9.02
N ALA A 45 13.64 -25.00 -8.77
CA ALA A 45 13.38 -25.76 -7.55
C ALA A 45 14.35 -26.94 -7.40
N ARG A 46 14.58 -27.69 -8.48
CA ARG A 46 15.56 -28.79 -8.51
C ARG A 46 16.98 -28.29 -8.26
N LEU A 47 17.39 -27.23 -8.95
CA LEU A 47 18.70 -26.60 -8.73
C LEU A 47 18.87 -26.17 -7.26
N THR A 48 17.84 -25.57 -6.67
CA THR A 48 17.84 -25.16 -5.26
C THR A 48 17.99 -26.36 -4.33
N ALA A 49 17.24 -27.44 -4.56
CA ALA A 49 17.30 -28.65 -3.75
C ALA A 49 18.65 -29.38 -3.82
N GLU A 50 19.33 -29.28 -4.97
CA GLU A 50 20.63 -29.92 -5.21
C GLU A 50 21.82 -29.05 -4.79
N THR A 51 21.62 -27.75 -4.52
CA THR A 51 22.70 -26.81 -4.19
C THR A 51 23.09 -26.91 -2.72
N PRO A 52 24.35 -27.28 -2.39
CA PRO A 52 24.78 -27.40 -1.00
C PRO A 52 24.72 -26.07 -0.24
N GLY A 53 24.20 -26.08 0.99
CA GLY A 53 23.98 -24.89 1.81
C GLY A 53 22.57 -24.29 1.67
N LEU A 54 21.73 -24.82 0.76
CA LEU A 54 20.35 -24.42 0.61
C LEU A 54 19.39 -25.57 0.95
N GLU A 55 18.18 -25.18 1.34
CA GLU A 55 17.03 -26.08 1.46
C GLU A 55 15.89 -25.52 0.61
N TYR A 56 15.40 -26.30 -0.37
CA TYR A 56 14.20 -25.94 -1.10
C TYR A 56 12.97 -26.03 -0.18
N ARG A 57 12.35 -24.88 0.11
CA ARG A 57 11.18 -24.78 1.01
C ARG A 57 9.86 -24.75 0.25
N GLY A 58 9.87 -24.27 -0.98
CA GLY A 58 8.66 -24.20 -1.80
C GLY A 58 8.64 -23.01 -2.74
N ILE A 59 7.49 -22.38 -2.89
CA ILE A 59 7.25 -21.35 -3.91
C ILE A 59 6.59 -20.10 -3.33
N GLN A 60 6.89 -18.95 -3.94
CA GLN A 60 6.25 -17.67 -3.68
C GLN A 60 5.48 -17.20 -4.92
N ALA A 61 4.25 -16.72 -4.71
CA ALA A 61 3.41 -16.14 -5.76
C ALA A 61 2.68 -14.90 -5.24
N TYR A 62 3.28 -13.72 -5.41
CA TYR A 62 2.66 -12.45 -5.03
C TYR A 62 1.96 -11.76 -6.21
N LEU A 63 0.63 -11.64 -6.11
CA LEU A 63 -0.25 -11.08 -7.15
C LEU A 63 -0.52 -9.59 -6.89
N GLY A 64 0.55 -8.80 -6.84
CA GLY A 64 0.48 -7.36 -6.53
C GLY A 64 -0.45 -6.57 -7.46
N HIS A 65 -0.46 -6.92 -8.75
CA HIS A 65 -1.28 -6.26 -9.78
C HIS A 65 -2.80 -6.45 -9.60
N ILE A 66 -3.24 -7.36 -8.72
CA ILE A 66 -4.65 -7.65 -8.45
C ILE A 66 -5.14 -6.95 -7.16
N GLN A 67 -4.23 -6.42 -6.33
CA GLN A 67 -4.54 -5.96 -4.97
C GLN A 67 -5.47 -4.73 -4.90
N HIS A 68 -5.53 -3.90 -5.94
CA HIS A 68 -6.35 -2.68 -5.96
C HIS A 68 -7.24 -2.57 -7.20
N VAL A 69 -7.51 -3.69 -7.89
CA VAL A 69 -8.44 -3.69 -9.03
C VAL A 69 -9.85 -3.35 -8.54
N ALA A 70 -10.31 -2.14 -8.85
CA ALA A 70 -11.60 -1.61 -8.37
C ALA A 70 -12.81 -2.33 -8.96
N ASP A 71 -12.71 -2.87 -10.18
CA ASP A 71 -13.73 -3.75 -10.74
C ASP A 71 -13.65 -5.12 -10.06
N LEU A 72 -14.58 -5.38 -9.13
CA LEU A 72 -14.58 -6.60 -8.32
C LEU A 72 -14.76 -7.88 -9.15
N ASP A 73 -15.48 -7.83 -10.27
CA ASP A 73 -15.66 -9.01 -11.11
C ASP A 73 -14.39 -9.29 -11.92
N ALA A 74 -13.76 -8.25 -12.46
CA ALA A 74 -12.45 -8.37 -13.09
C ALA A 74 -11.39 -8.90 -12.11
N ARG A 75 -11.40 -8.38 -10.88
CA ARG A 75 -10.50 -8.79 -9.79
C ARG A 75 -10.68 -10.26 -9.44
N ARG A 76 -11.92 -10.70 -9.20
CA ARG A 76 -12.24 -12.11 -8.90
C ARG A 76 -11.86 -13.03 -10.05
N GLY A 77 -12.14 -12.63 -11.29
CA GLY A 77 -11.80 -13.40 -12.48
C GLY A 77 -10.29 -13.60 -12.62
N ALA A 78 -9.50 -12.52 -12.48
CA ALA A 78 -8.04 -12.58 -12.53
C ALA A 78 -7.48 -13.46 -11.40
N LEU A 79 -8.01 -13.31 -10.18
CA LEU A 79 -7.57 -14.11 -9.04
C LEU A 79 -7.89 -15.59 -9.20
N ALA A 80 -9.10 -15.94 -9.66
CA ALA A 80 -9.48 -17.32 -9.93
C ALA A 80 -8.57 -17.98 -10.97
N ALA A 81 -8.22 -17.26 -12.04
CA ALA A 81 -7.30 -17.74 -13.06
C ALA A 81 -5.88 -17.98 -12.50
N ALA A 82 -5.37 -17.04 -11.69
CA ALA A 82 -4.08 -17.18 -11.04
C ALA A 82 -4.04 -18.36 -10.05
N THR A 83 -5.07 -18.52 -9.22
CA THR A 83 -5.21 -19.64 -8.27
C THR A 83 -5.28 -20.99 -9.01
N GLN A 84 -6.01 -21.07 -10.13
CA GLN A 84 -6.05 -22.27 -10.95
C GLN A 84 -4.65 -22.62 -11.50
N ARG A 85 -3.91 -21.64 -12.02
CA ARG A 85 -2.55 -21.87 -12.53
C ARG A 85 -1.59 -22.30 -11.41
N LEU A 86 -1.69 -21.66 -10.24
CA LEU A 86 -0.87 -21.99 -9.07
C LEU A 86 -1.16 -23.40 -8.56
N SER A 87 -2.43 -23.80 -8.48
CA SER A 87 -2.84 -25.16 -8.10
C SER A 87 -2.26 -26.22 -9.05
N ALA A 88 -2.35 -25.98 -10.36
CA ALA A 88 -1.75 -26.86 -11.36
C ALA A 88 -0.22 -26.97 -11.19
N LEU A 89 0.45 -25.85 -10.91
CA LEU A 89 1.90 -25.82 -10.69
C LEU A 89 2.31 -26.62 -9.45
N VAL A 90 1.57 -26.52 -8.35
CA VAL A 90 1.81 -27.32 -7.14
C VAL A 90 1.70 -28.82 -7.46
N GLY A 91 0.70 -29.22 -8.28
CA GLY A 91 0.58 -30.59 -8.77
C GLY A 91 1.75 -31.05 -9.65
N GLU A 92 2.19 -30.20 -10.59
CA GLU A 92 3.35 -30.44 -11.46
C GLU A 92 4.63 -30.65 -10.64
N LEU A 93 4.87 -29.81 -9.64
CA LEU A 93 6.00 -29.92 -8.72
C LEU A 93 5.92 -31.20 -7.87
N GLY A 94 4.73 -31.54 -7.36
CA GLY A 94 4.51 -32.78 -6.62
C GLY A 94 4.84 -34.03 -7.45
N ALA A 95 4.36 -34.09 -8.69
CA ALA A 95 4.65 -35.19 -9.61
C ALA A 95 6.15 -35.30 -9.96
N ALA A 96 6.89 -34.19 -9.91
CA ALA A 96 8.34 -34.13 -10.14
C ALA A 96 9.19 -34.47 -8.90
N GLY A 97 8.56 -34.85 -7.77
CA GLY A 97 9.24 -35.10 -6.49
C GLY A 97 9.70 -33.83 -5.76
N LEU A 98 9.13 -32.67 -6.13
CA LEU A 98 9.48 -31.34 -5.63
C LEU A 98 8.27 -30.66 -4.97
N ALA A 99 7.39 -31.43 -4.32
CA ALA A 99 6.20 -30.88 -3.67
C ALA A 99 6.60 -29.71 -2.73
N PRO A 100 6.07 -28.49 -2.91
CA PRO A 100 6.44 -27.36 -2.09
C PRO A 100 5.89 -27.55 -0.67
N GLN A 101 6.73 -27.37 0.35
CA GLN A 101 6.28 -27.35 1.75
C GLN A 101 5.61 -26.03 2.10
N LEU A 102 6.07 -24.94 1.46
CA LEU A 102 5.55 -23.59 1.60
C LEU A 102 5.03 -23.09 0.24
N VAL A 103 3.78 -22.66 0.20
CA VAL A 103 3.19 -21.91 -0.90
C VAL A 103 2.73 -20.59 -0.30
N THR A 104 3.53 -19.54 -0.51
CA THR A 104 3.38 -18.25 0.16
C THR A 104 3.06 -17.13 -0.83
N GLY A 105 2.26 -16.16 -0.40
CA GLY A 105 1.83 -15.04 -1.24
C GLY A 105 0.58 -14.38 -0.69
N GLY A 106 -0.28 -13.90 -1.58
CA GLY A 106 -1.48 -13.16 -1.20
C GLY A 106 -1.21 -11.80 -0.57
N GLY A 107 -2.25 -10.99 -0.46
CA GLY A 107 -2.17 -9.64 0.11
C GLY A 107 -3.50 -9.22 0.71
N THR A 108 -3.53 -8.05 1.37
CA THR A 108 -4.74 -7.49 2.00
C THR A 108 -5.94 -7.48 1.06
N GLY A 109 -5.67 -7.23 -0.22
CA GLY A 109 -6.69 -7.17 -1.25
C GLY A 109 -7.32 -8.52 -1.61
N THR A 110 -6.57 -9.61 -1.50
CA THR A 110 -6.95 -10.92 -2.03
C THR A 110 -7.07 -12.00 -0.97
N TYR A 111 -6.72 -11.70 0.29
CA TYR A 111 -6.56 -12.67 1.38
C TYR A 111 -7.73 -13.64 1.53
N GLN A 112 -8.96 -13.17 1.39
CA GLN A 112 -10.15 -14.00 1.63
C GLN A 112 -10.30 -15.10 0.57
N GLN A 113 -10.10 -14.79 -0.71
CA GLN A 113 -10.13 -15.78 -1.79
C GLN A 113 -8.84 -16.59 -1.84
N ASP A 114 -7.70 -16.01 -1.46
CA ASP A 114 -6.44 -16.76 -1.33
C ASP A 114 -6.59 -17.88 -0.28
N LEU A 115 -7.20 -17.57 0.87
CA LEU A 115 -7.55 -18.54 1.91
C LEU A 115 -8.59 -19.56 1.42
N ALA A 116 -9.67 -19.10 0.78
CA ALA A 116 -10.72 -19.98 0.29
C ALA A 116 -10.27 -20.90 -0.86
N GLY A 117 -9.28 -20.47 -1.64
CA GLY A 117 -8.69 -21.24 -2.74
C GLY A 117 -7.88 -22.44 -2.25
N GLY A 118 -7.39 -22.42 -1.00
CA GLY A 118 -6.73 -23.56 -0.35
C GLY A 118 -5.39 -23.98 -0.97
N VAL A 119 -4.79 -23.14 -1.82
CA VAL A 119 -3.47 -23.41 -2.43
C VAL A 119 -2.34 -22.81 -1.60
N PHE A 120 -2.53 -21.60 -1.08
CA PHE A 120 -1.59 -20.96 -0.16
C PHE A 120 -1.69 -21.60 1.23
N ASN A 121 -0.53 -21.80 1.87
CA ASN A 121 -0.45 -22.18 3.28
C ASN A 121 0.24 -21.12 4.14
N GLU A 122 0.62 -19.99 3.54
CA GLU A 122 1.03 -18.76 4.20
C GLU A 122 0.50 -17.56 3.41
N ILE A 123 -0.05 -16.57 4.11
CA ILE A 123 -0.56 -15.31 3.52
C ILE A 123 0.31 -14.14 4.00
N GLN A 124 0.72 -13.29 3.06
CA GLN A 124 1.66 -12.17 3.24
C GLN A 124 0.95 -10.80 3.30
N ALA A 125 -0.31 -10.77 3.73
CA ALA A 125 -1.06 -9.51 3.86
C ALA A 125 -0.40 -8.58 4.89
N GLY A 126 -0.20 -7.31 4.52
CA GLY A 126 0.43 -6.29 5.36
C GLY A 126 -0.54 -5.17 5.71
N SER A 127 -1.06 -4.48 4.69
CA SER A 127 -1.78 -3.22 4.89
C SER A 127 -3.09 -3.32 5.68
N TYR A 128 -3.64 -4.52 5.84
CA TYR A 128 -4.89 -4.77 6.56
C TYR A 128 -4.88 -4.27 8.02
N VAL A 129 -3.69 -4.16 8.63
CA VAL A 129 -3.55 -3.69 10.01
C VAL A 129 -3.81 -2.19 10.18
N PHE A 130 -3.72 -1.41 9.09
CA PHE A 130 -3.89 0.05 9.12
C PHE A 130 -4.94 0.58 8.16
N MET A 131 -5.11 -0.06 7.00
CA MET A 131 -5.90 0.42 5.86
C MET A 131 -5.45 1.81 5.33
N ASP A 132 -5.90 2.15 4.13
CA ASP A 132 -5.67 3.43 3.48
C ASP A 132 -6.79 3.77 2.49
N VAL A 133 -6.70 4.96 1.89
CA VAL A 133 -7.63 5.42 0.86
C VAL A 133 -7.70 4.44 -0.32
N GLU A 134 -6.59 3.85 -0.75
CA GLU A 134 -6.56 2.96 -1.92
C GLU A 134 -7.38 1.68 -1.66
N TYR A 135 -7.19 1.03 -0.51
CA TYR A 135 -7.97 -0.15 -0.14
C TYR A 135 -9.44 0.17 0.11
N GLU A 136 -9.76 1.32 0.71
CA GLU A 136 -11.15 1.73 0.88
C GLU A 136 -11.83 2.01 -0.46
N ASP A 137 -11.15 2.67 -1.40
CA ASP A 137 -11.69 3.01 -2.72
C ASP A 137 -11.87 1.76 -3.59
N CYS A 138 -10.96 0.77 -3.52
CA CYS A 138 -11.10 -0.47 -4.31
C CYS A 138 -12.12 -1.46 -3.73
N GLY A 139 -12.44 -1.33 -2.44
CA GLY A 139 -13.39 -2.19 -1.72
C GLY A 139 -12.91 -3.64 -1.51
N ALA A 140 -13.60 -4.35 -0.60
CA ALA A 140 -13.31 -5.75 -0.33
C ALA A 140 -13.69 -6.61 -1.55
N VAL A 141 -12.83 -7.58 -1.84
CA VAL A 141 -12.92 -8.45 -3.02
C VAL A 141 -14.20 -9.31 -3.05
N ASP A 142 -14.82 -9.60 -1.90
CA ASP A 142 -16.14 -10.27 -1.82
C ASP A 142 -17.33 -9.31 -1.99
N GLY A 143 -17.06 -8.01 -2.16
CA GLY A 143 -18.06 -6.94 -2.31
C GLY A 143 -18.77 -6.56 -1.01
N GLN A 144 -18.33 -7.08 0.14
CA GLN A 144 -18.81 -6.66 1.45
C GLN A 144 -17.99 -5.49 1.99
N ALA A 145 -18.35 -5.00 3.18
CA ALA A 145 -17.48 -4.11 3.93
C ALA A 145 -16.19 -4.84 4.32
N TRP A 146 -15.08 -4.11 4.35
CA TRP A 146 -13.86 -4.63 4.93
C TRP A 146 -14.09 -5.05 6.39
N PRO A 147 -13.54 -6.20 6.84
CA PRO A 147 -13.51 -6.54 8.26
C PRO A 147 -12.38 -5.80 9.00
N PHE A 148 -11.65 -4.92 8.31
CA PHE A 148 -10.56 -4.10 8.82
C PHE A 148 -10.99 -2.64 8.77
N GLU A 149 -10.57 -1.87 9.76
CA GLU A 149 -10.91 -0.45 9.89
C GLU A 149 -9.67 0.42 9.71
N GLN A 150 -9.88 1.69 9.35
CA GLN A 150 -8.80 2.66 9.27
C GLN A 150 -8.18 2.91 10.65
N ALA A 151 -6.90 2.61 10.81
CA ALA A 151 -6.17 2.76 12.07
C ALA A 151 -4.94 3.68 11.97
N LEU A 152 -4.50 4.06 10.77
CA LEU A 152 -3.40 5.02 10.59
C LEU A 152 -3.92 6.41 10.18
N PHE A 153 -3.51 7.44 10.90
CA PHE A 153 -3.85 8.82 10.59
C PHE A 153 -2.65 9.75 10.74
N ILE A 154 -2.67 10.87 10.02
CA ILE A 154 -1.72 11.96 10.16
C ILE A 154 -2.48 13.18 10.69
N ALA A 155 -2.05 13.69 11.84
CA ALA A 155 -2.50 14.97 12.37
C ALA A 155 -1.66 16.10 11.76
N ALA A 156 -2.32 17.11 11.20
CA ALA A 156 -1.66 18.28 10.63
C ALA A 156 -2.26 19.56 11.21
N SER A 157 -1.42 20.54 11.53
CA SER A 157 -1.86 21.85 12.01
C SER A 157 -2.11 22.78 10.83
N VAL A 158 -3.21 23.53 10.89
CA VAL A 158 -3.44 24.63 9.94
C VAL A 158 -2.50 25.79 10.26
N VAL A 159 -1.62 26.15 9.32
CA VAL A 159 -0.61 27.19 9.49
C VAL A 159 -0.95 28.50 8.78
N SER A 160 -1.88 28.48 7.82
CA SER A 160 -2.33 29.69 7.12
C SER A 160 -3.78 29.58 6.63
N THR A 161 -4.53 30.66 6.78
CA THR A 161 -5.92 30.81 6.32
C THR A 161 -6.06 32.05 5.43
N ARG A 162 -5.06 32.30 4.57
CA ARG A 162 -4.99 33.53 3.77
C ARG A 162 -5.93 33.52 2.56
N HIS A 163 -6.16 32.35 1.96
CA HIS A 163 -6.84 32.20 0.67
C HIS A 163 -8.27 31.69 0.84
N LYS A 164 -9.27 32.37 0.28
CA LYS A 164 -10.69 32.00 0.48
C LYS A 164 -11.04 30.60 -0.02
N THR A 165 -10.20 30.02 -0.87
CA THR A 165 -10.40 28.71 -1.48
C THR A 165 -9.93 27.53 -0.62
N HIS A 166 -8.96 27.76 0.29
CA HIS A 166 -8.32 26.70 1.07
C HIS A 166 -7.59 27.24 2.30
N VAL A 167 -7.34 26.35 3.25
CA VAL A 167 -6.34 26.57 4.30
C VAL A 167 -5.06 25.80 3.95
N VAL A 168 -3.93 26.21 4.50
CA VAL A 168 -2.65 25.51 4.36
C VAL A 168 -2.32 24.82 5.68
N CYS A 169 -1.96 23.53 5.64
CA CYS A 169 -1.45 22.77 6.77
C CYS A 169 0.02 22.38 6.60
N ASP A 170 0.63 21.89 7.67
CA ASP A 170 2.04 21.47 7.79
C ASP A 170 2.31 20.00 7.36
N ALA A 171 1.39 19.40 6.59
CA ALA A 171 1.53 18.01 6.11
C ALA A 171 1.70 17.94 4.57
N GLY A 172 2.86 18.38 4.10
CA GLY A 172 3.31 18.26 2.70
C GLY A 172 3.90 16.90 2.34
N LEU A 173 4.75 16.86 1.29
CA LEU A 173 5.38 15.63 0.79
C LEU A 173 6.36 14.96 1.78
N LYS A 174 6.84 15.68 2.81
CA LYS A 174 7.64 15.08 3.88
C LYS A 174 6.80 14.38 4.95
N ALA A 175 5.48 14.61 4.98
CA ALA A 175 4.53 13.94 5.87
C ALA A 175 3.69 12.89 5.14
N HIS A 176 3.45 13.05 3.83
CA HIS A 176 2.66 12.14 3.02
C HIS A 176 3.44 11.64 1.81
N SER A 177 3.41 10.33 1.60
CA SER A 177 3.69 9.77 0.28
C SER A 177 2.54 10.08 -0.67
N VAL A 178 2.87 10.27 -1.95
CA VAL A 178 1.91 10.47 -3.05
C VAL A 178 1.95 9.33 -4.07
N ASP A 179 2.56 8.20 -3.69
CA ASP A 179 2.47 6.94 -4.41
C ASP A 179 1.14 6.26 -4.04
N GLY A 180 0.07 6.63 -4.75
CA GLY A 180 -1.31 6.23 -4.48
C GLY A 180 -2.31 7.37 -4.70
N PRO A 181 -3.59 7.19 -4.31
CA PRO A 181 -4.56 8.27 -4.30
C PRO A 181 -4.17 9.39 -3.31
N PRO A 182 -4.68 10.62 -3.47
CA PRO A 182 -4.45 11.68 -2.50
C PRO A 182 -4.96 11.31 -1.11
N ALA A 183 -4.31 11.82 -0.06
CA ALA A 183 -4.81 11.68 1.31
C ALA A 183 -6.25 12.21 1.43
N ARG A 184 -7.04 11.57 2.31
CA ARG A 184 -8.43 11.96 2.56
C ARG A 184 -8.53 12.72 3.88
N VAL A 185 -9.23 13.85 3.87
CA VAL A 185 -9.51 14.59 5.10
C VAL A 185 -10.66 13.91 5.83
N VAL A 186 -10.40 13.38 7.02
CA VAL A 186 -11.37 12.58 7.79
C VAL A 186 -11.95 13.34 8.98
N ALA A 187 -11.24 14.33 9.52
CA ALA A 187 -11.74 15.20 10.58
C ALA A 187 -11.05 16.57 10.59
N GLY A 188 -11.64 17.54 11.30
CA GLY A 188 -11.07 18.87 11.48
C GLY A 188 -11.30 19.84 10.32
N ALA A 189 -12.00 19.42 9.25
CA ALA A 189 -12.43 20.27 8.15
C ALA A 189 -13.81 19.83 7.61
N PRO A 190 -14.50 20.68 6.84
CA PRO A 190 -15.80 20.36 6.26
C PRO A 190 -15.81 19.08 5.41
N GLN A 191 -16.91 18.32 5.50
CA GLN A 191 -17.07 17.08 4.73
C GLN A 191 -16.92 17.35 3.23
N GLY A 192 -16.09 16.54 2.56
CA GLY A 192 -15.79 16.72 1.15
C GLY A 192 -14.64 17.67 0.86
N ALA A 193 -13.96 18.21 1.90
CA ALA A 193 -12.67 18.87 1.73
C ALA A 193 -11.66 17.96 1.00
N ARG A 194 -10.69 18.58 0.33
CA ARG A 194 -9.69 17.87 -0.49
C ARG A 194 -8.29 18.28 -0.06
N TRP A 195 -7.46 17.30 0.28
CA TRP A 195 -6.04 17.52 0.50
C TRP A 195 -5.29 17.54 -0.84
N ARG A 196 -4.29 18.41 -0.96
CA ARG A 196 -3.33 18.42 -2.08
C ARG A 196 -1.97 18.92 -1.59
N PRO A 197 -0.86 18.30 -1.98
CA PRO A 197 0.46 18.80 -1.59
C PRO A 197 0.71 20.17 -2.25
N MET A 198 1.29 21.08 -1.47
CA MET A 198 1.79 22.41 -1.89
C MET A 198 3.30 22.52 -1.62
N GLY A 199 4.02 21.42 -1.84
CA GLY A 199 5.45 21.29 -1.66
C GLY A 199 5.81 20.36 -0.52
N ASP A 200 7.07 20.46 -0.10
CA ASP A 200 7.69 19.57 0.86
C ASP A 200 7.01 19.59 2.24
N GLU A 201 6.82 20.78 2.79
CA GLU A 201 6.35 20.96 4.19
C GLU A 201 4.86 21.30 4.27
N HIS A 202 4.24 21.69 3.16
CA HIS A 202 2.90 22.28 3.18
C HIS A 202 1.94 21.57 2.24
N ALA A 203 0.66 21.53 2.64
CA ALA A 203 -0.43 21.09 1.80
C ALA A 203 -1.65 22.01 1.94
N ALA A 204 -2.49 22.03 0.90
CA ALA A 204 -3.77 22.72 0.94
C ALA A 204 -4.89 21.77 1.35
N ILE A 205 -5.76 22.25 2.24
CA ILE A 205 -7.07 21.69 2.51
C ILE A 205 -8.11 22.57 1.82
N PHE A 206 -8.52 22.12 0.65
CA PHE A 206 -9.44 22.79 -0.23
C PHE A 206 -10.88 22.68 0.25
N HIS A 207 -11.56 23.82 0.35
CA HIS A 207 -12.93 23.88 0.85
C HIS A 207 -13.94 23.40 -0.21
N PRO A 208 -14.89 22.50 0.12
CA PRO A 208 -15.80 21.92 -0.87
C PRO A 208 -16.62 22.97 -1.65
N GLN A 209 -17.08 24.03 -0.97
CA GLN A 209 -17.84 25.13 -1.61
C GLN A 209 -17.01 25.90 -2.65
N MET A 210 -15.68 25.84 -2.56
CA MET A 210 -14.77 26.59 -3.43
C MET A 210 -14.28 25.76 -4.62
N MET A 211 -14.66 24.47 -4.70
CA MET A 211 -14.22 23.57 -5.76
C MET A 211 -14.77 23.95 -7.13
N GLY A 212 -15.96 24.55 -7.20
CA GLY A 212 -16.52 25.05 -8.45
C GLY A 212 -15.64 26.14 -9.07
N VAL A 213 -15.18 27.08 -8.24
CA VAL A 213 -14.30 28.19 -8.65
C VAL A 213 -12.99 27.66 -9.23
N LEU A 214 -12.37 26.69 -8.55
CA LEU A 214 -11.10 26.12 -8.99
C LEU A 214 -11.24 25.22 -10.22
N LYS A 215 -12.33 24.45 -10.35
CA LYS A 215 -12.56 23.60 -11.52
C LYS A 215 -12.81 24.43 -12.78
N ALA A 216 -13.54 25.53 -12.67
CA ALA A 216 -13.82 26.43 -13.80
C ALA A 216 -12.54 27.07 -14.37
N ALA A 217 -11.49 27.19 -13.55
CA ALA A 217 -10.20 27.77 -13.94
C ALA A 217 -9.36 26.91 -14.90
N GLY A 218 -9.65 25.62 -15.00
CA GLY A 218 -8.84 24.69 -15.77
C GLY A 218 -7.37 24.68 -15.33
N ALA A 219 -6.48 25.14 -16.20
CA ALA A 219 -5.04 25.14 -15.94
C ALA A 219 -4.54 26.37 -15.14
N ASP A 220 -5.29 27.48 -15.10
CA ASP A 220 -4.85 28.70 -14.40
C ASP A 220 -5.30 28.72 -12.93
N PHE A 221 -4.67 27.85 -12.15
CA PHE A 221 -5.00 27.69 -10.74
C PHE A 221 -4.65 28.93 -9.91
N ALA A 222 -3.52 29.57 -10.19
CA ALA A 222 -3.04 30.73 -9.46
C ALA A 222 -3.92 31.97 -9.72
N GLY A 223 -4.30 32.18 -10.99
CA GLY A 223 -5.22 33.26 -11.37
C GLY A 223 -6.58 33.11 -10.70
N ALA A 224 -7.12 31.89 -10.62
CA ALA A 224 -8.41 31.65 -9.97
C ALA A 224 -8.38 31.88 -8.45
N ILE A 225 -7.28 31.52 -7.77
CA ILE A 225 -7.12 31.84 -6.36
C ILE A 225 -7.08 33.36 -6.17
N THR A 226 -6.28 34.06 -6.99
CA THR A 226 -6.15 35.53 -6.93
C THR A 226 -7.51 36.20 -7.13
N ALA A 227 -8.25 35.80 -8.17
CA ALA A 227 -9.58 36.34 -8.45
C ALA A 227 -10.56 36.08 -7.31
N ALA A 228 -10.54 34.87 -6.71
CA ALA A 228 -11.41 34.55 -5.59
C ALA A 228 -11.09 35.38 -4.33
N ASP A 229 -9.81 35.61 -4.06
CA ASP A 229 -9.37 36.42 -2.92
C ASP A 229 -9.77 37.89 -3.09
N GLU A 230 -9.69 38.44 -4.30
CA GLU A 230 -10.05 39.82 -4.63
C GLU A 230 -11.57 40.05 -4.73
N ASP A 231 -12.35 39.03 -5.08
CA ASP A 231 -13.80 39.14 -5.22
C ASP A 231 -14.50 39.29 -3.86
N ALA A 232 -14.96 40.50 -3.55
CA ALA A 232 -15.69 40.81 -2.33
C ALA A 232 -17.04 40.06 -2.19
N ALA A 233 -17.59 39.55 -3.29
CA ALA A 233 -18.82 38.75 -3.27
C ALA A 233 -18.58 37.31 -2.81
N ILE A 234 -17.33 36.84 -2.81
CA ILE A 234 -16.94 35.53 -2.28
C ILE A 234 -16.52 35.73 -0.81
N PRO A 235 -17.33 35.29 0.17
CA PRO A 235 -16.95 35.34 1.58
C PRO A 235 -15.96 34.22 1.91
N TRP A 236 -15.24 34.38 3.02
CA TRP A 236 -14.54 33.27 3.65
C TRP A 236 -15.57 32.24 4.15
N PRO A 237 -15.42 30.92 3.88
CA PRO A 237 -16.36 29.92 4.37
C PRO A 237 -16.41 29.89 5.90
N ALA A 238 -17.62 29.96 6.48
CA ALA A 238 -17.80 30.10 7.93
C ALA A 238 -17.35 28.87 8.73
N ASP A 239 -17.39 27.69 8.11
CA ASP A 239 -16.98 26.40 8.64
C ASP A 239 -15.56 25.99 8.26
N ALA A 240 -14.80 26.87 7.59
CA ALA A 240 -13.40 26.59 7.28
C ALA A 240 -12.54 26.58 8.57
N PRO A 241 -11.52 25.70 8.63
CA PRO A 241 -10.59 25.64 9.76
C PRO A 241 -9.85 26.96 9.99
N LYS A 242 -9.42 27.20 11.22
CA LYS A 242 -8.63 28.37 11.63
C LYS A 242 -7.17 28.00 11.81
N VAL A 243 -6.28 29.00 11.80
CA VAL A 243 -4.87 28.79 12.16
C VAL A 243 -4.78 28.17 13.55
N GLY A 244 -4.03 27.07 13.67
CA GLY A 244 -3.87 26.28 14.89
C GLY A 244 -4.85 25.12 15.05
N ASP A 245 -5.92 25.05 14.24
CA ASP A 245 -6.81 23.88 14.24
C ASP A 245 -6.09 22.65 13.67
N ILE A 246 -6.43 21.47 14.17
CA ILE A 246 -5.91 20.19 13.67
C ILE A 246 -6.85 19.60 12.63
N VAL A 247 -6.30 19.22 11.48
CA VAL A 247 -6.95 18.38 10.48
C VAL A 247 -6.36 16.98 10.52
N TRP A 248 -7.22 15.97 10.42
CA TRP A 248 -6.81 14.57 10.42
C TRP A 248 -6.90 14.02 9.01
N LEU A 249 -5.82 13.37 8.58
CA LEU A 249 -5.64 12.85 7.23
C LEU A 249 -5.50 11.33 7.29
N GLN A 250 -6.28 10.66 6.44
CA GLN A 250 -6.07 9.27 6.08
C GLN A 250 -5.05 9.21 4.94
N PRO A 251 -3.96 8.45 5.06
CA PRO A 251 -2.95 8.34 4.02
C PRO A 251 -3.49 7.65 2.76
N GLY A 252 -2.95 8.05 1.61
CA GLY A 252 -3.25 7.43 0.32
C GLY A 252 -2.83 5.97 0.24
N HIS A 253 -1.66 5.67 0.81
CA HIS A 253 -1.00 4.37 0.82
C HIS A 253 -0.10 4.28 2.05
N ILE A 254 -0.24 3.22 2.84
CA ILE A 254 0.39 3.17 4.17
C ILE A 254 1.91 2.96 4.15
N ASP A 255 2.45 2.02 3.38
CA ASP A 255 3.84 1.58 3.45
C ASP A 255 4.84 2.72 3.18
N PRO A 256 4.71 3.48 2.07
CA PRO A 256 5.62 4.59 1.82
C PRO A 256 5.38 5.75 2.79
N THR A 257 4.18 5.87 3.37
CA THR A 257 3.89 6.89 4.40
C THR A 257 4.59 6.55 5.71
N ILE A 258 4.43 5.33 6.24
CA ILE A 258 5.09 4.87 7.49
C ILE A 258 6.61 5.06 7.41
N ASN A 259 7.21 4.78 6.25
CA ASN A 259 8.66 4.94 6.04
C ASN A 259 9.19 6.39 6.17
N LEU A 260 8.30 7.39 6.22
CA LEU A 260 8.65 8.79 6.49
C LEU A 260 8.84 9.07 8.00
N TYR A 261 8.25 8.25 8.87
CA TYR A 261 8.15 8.51 10.32
C TYR A 261 9.08 7.62 11.13
N ASP A 262 9.76 8.21 12.13
CA ASP A 262 10.61 7.50 13.09
C ASP A 262 9.81 6.70 14.13
N ALA A 263 8.56 7.07 14.38
CA ALA A 263 7.70 6.42 15.36
C ALA A 263 6.22 6.63 15.02
N LEU A 264 5.37 5.75 15.56
CA LEU A 264 3.92 5.87 15.58
C LEU A 264 3.48 6.32 16.98
N LEU A 265 2.50 7.22 17.04
CA LEU A 265 1.76 7.49 18.27
C LEU A 265 0.56 6.56 18.30
N VAL A 266 0.59 5.56 19.18
CA VAL A 266 -0.49 4.58 19.35
C VAL A 266 -1.42 5.10 20.43
N VAL A 267 -2.70 5.27 20.09
CA VAL A 267 -3.71 5.82 20.98
C VAL A 267 -4.62 4.70 21.46
N ASP A 268 -4.75 4.54 22.77
CA ASP A 268 -5.61 3.56 23.42
C ASP A 268 -7.07 4.05 23.49
N GLU A 269 -8.01 3.13 23.69
CA GLU A 269 -9.45 3.44 23.77
C GLU A 269 -9.80 4.41 24.91
N ASP A 270 -8.99 4.47 25.97
CA ASP A 270 -9.17 5.38 27.11
C ASP A 270 -8.58 6.77 26.89
N GLY A 271 -7.97 7.02 25.72
CA GLY A 271 -7.30 8.26 25.36
C GLY A 271 -5.85 8.36 25.84
N GLY A 272 -5.31 7.30 26.47
CA GLY A 272 -3.88 7.14 26.66
C GLY A 272 -3.15 7.04 25.32
N PHE A 273 -1.85 7.31 25.32
CA PHE A 273 -1.03 7.05 24.14
C PHE A 273 0.38 6.63 24.52
N GLU A 274 0.98 5.84 23.64
CA GLU A 274 2.39 5.48 23.69
C GLU A 274 3.06 5.70 22.34
N THR A 275 4.39 5.62 22.32
CA THR A 275 5.21 5.82 21.13
C THR A 275 5.88 4.51 20.75
N TRP A 276 5.57 4.00 19.57
CA TRP A 276 6.21 2.80 19.02
C TRP A 276 7.24 3.20 17.97
N PRO A 277 8.52 2.78 18.09
CA PRO A 277 9.52 3.09 17.08
C PRO A 277 9.25 2.33 15.78
N VAL A 278 9.56 2.96 14.64
CA VAL A 278 9.60 2.30 13.33
C VAL A 278 11.04 1.81 13.09
N ASP A 279 11.42 0.72 13.74
CA ASP A 279 12.82 0.25 13.77
C ASP A 279 13.42 -0.04 12.39
N ALA A 280 12.60 -0.54 11.45
CA ALA A 280 13.03 -0.89 10.09
C ALA A 280 12.98 0.29 9.10
N ARG A 281 12.70 1.51 9.56
CA ARG A 281 12.60 2.69 8.69
C ARG A 281 13.87 2.86 7.85
N ARG A 282 13.71 3.10 6.54
CA ARG A 282 14.80 3.26 5.56
C ARG A 282 15.78 2.07 5.47
N SER A 283 15.39 0.89 5.96
CA SER A 283 16.18 -0.34 5.82
C SER A 283 15.87 -1.03 4.49
N SER A 284 16.52 -0.58 3.41
CA SER A 284 16.27 -1.02 2.03
C SER A 284 17.54 -1.43 1.27
N ARG A 285 18.56 -1.95 1.97
CA ARG A 285 19.89 -2.29 1.42
C ARG A 285 20.09 -3.78 1.25
#